data_AF-A0A6M0QZA7-F1
#
_entry.id   AF-A0A6M0QZA7-F1
#
_cell.length_a   1.000
_cell.length_b   1.000
_cell.length_c   1.000
_cell.angle_alpha   90.00
_cell.angle_beta   90.00
_cell.angle_gamma   90.00
#
_symmetry.space_group_name_H-M   'P 1'
#
loop_
_entity.id
_entity.type
_entity.pdbx_description
1 polymer ?
#
loop_
_entity_poly.entity_id
_entity_poly.type
_entity_poly.pdbx_seq_one_letter_code
_entity_poly.pdbx_strand_id
1 'polypeptide(L)' 'MNRFYHSLNLPLSARPREVVRAVAKAMHPWIRRQRSQRLARRRFYRDMLSSHDAARDWAKFRVR' A
#
# COMPACT_ATOMS: atom_id res chain seq x y z
N MET A 1 -0.71 7.68 8.84
CA MET A 1 -0.98 7.28 7.43
C MET A 1 0.29 7.49 6.62
N ASN A 2 0.73 6.52 5.80
CA ASN A 2 2.01 6.62 5.07
C ASN A 2 1.90 7.54 3.83
N ARG A 3 2.80 8.52 3.65
CA ARG A 3 2.81 9.44 2.49
C ARG A 3 2.94 8.72 1.14
N PHE A 4 3.70 7.64 1.08
CA PHE A 4 3.85 6.87 -0.15
C PHE A 4 2.53 6.25 -0.61
N TYR A 5 1.67 5.84 0.32
CA TYR A 5 0.34 5.32 -0.04
C TYR A 5 -0.51 6.38 -0.77
N HIS A 6 -0.45 7.63 -0.31
CA HIS A 6 -1.17 8.74 -0.96
C HIS A 6 -0.69 9.01 -2.39
N SER A 7 0.61 8.86 -2.67
CA SER A 7 1.13 9.07 -4.03
C SER A 7 0.73 7.97 -5.02
N LEU A 8 0.18 6.85 -4.55
CA LEU A 8 -0.33 5.79 -5.41
C LEU A 8 -1.71 6.09 -6.01
N ASN A 9 -2.40 7.14 -5.53
CA ASN A 9 -3.72 7.59 -6.02
C ASN A 9 -4.71 6.45 -6.22
N LEU A 10 -4.79 5.54 -5.25
CA LEU A 10 -5.66 4.37 -5.30
C LEU A 10 -7.09 4.73 -4.90
N PRO A 11 -8.12 4.20 -5.61
CA PRO A 11 -9.50 4.36 -5.18
C PRO A 11 -9.73 3.60 -3.88
N LEU A 12 -10.63 4.11 -3.01
CA LEU A 12 -10.99 3.46 -1.74
C LEU A 12 -11.72 2.12 -1.93
N SER A 13 -12.22 1.86 -3.13
CA SER A 13 -12.82 0.59 -3.54
C SER A 13 -11.78 -0.46 -3.97
N ALA A 14 -10.49 -0.09 -4.07
CA ALA A 14 -9.43 -1.00 -4.46
C ALA A 14 -9.36 -2.20 -3.51
N ARG A 15 -9.11 -3.38 -4.07
CA ARG A 15 -8.92 -4.60 -3.28
C ARG A 15 -7.48 -4.65 -2.74
N PRO A 16 -7.22 -5.37 -1.62
CA PRO A 16 -5.87 -5.50 -1.05
C PRO A 16 -4.80 -5.92 -2.07
N ARG A 17 -5.13 -6.83 -3.00
CA ARG A 17 -4.21 -7.28 -4.05
C ARG A 17 -3.81 -6.15 -5.02
N GLU A 18 -4.71 -5.21 -5.27
CA GLU A 18 -4.48 -4.07 -6.18
C GLU A 18 -3.57 -3.05 -5.51
N VAL A 19 -3.75 -2.84 -4.21
CA VAL A 19 -2.82 -2.04 -3.38
C VAL A 19 -1.42 -2.61 -3.46
N VAL A 20 -1.24 -3.91 -3.18
CA VAL A 20 0.09 -4.55 -3.25
C VAL A 20 0.68 -4.48 -4.66
N ARG A 21 -0.13 -4.67 -5.70
CA ARG A 21 0.31 -4.58 -7.10
C ARG A 21 0.79 -3.16 -7.45
N ALA A 22 0.04 -2.12 -7.04
CA ALA A 22 0.41 -0.74 -7.28
C ALA A 22 1.70 -0.36 -6.55
N VAL A 23 1.83 -0.73 -5.28
CA VAL A 23 3.06 -0.56 -4.49
C VAL A 23 4.24 -1.25 -5.18
N ALA A 24 4.06 -2.50 -5.61
CA ALA A 24 5.13 -3.24 -6.29
C ALA A 24 5.50 -2.64 -7.65
N LYS A 25 4.54 -2.06 -8.38
CA LYS A 25 4.79 -1.37 -9.66
C LYS A 25 5.55 -0.06 -9.45
N ALA A 26 5.27 0.65 -8.37
CA ALA A 26 5.98 1.87 -7.98
C ALA A 26 7.40 1.60 -7.45
N MET A 27 7.69 0.38 -6.99
CA MET A 27 9.05 -0.01 -6.58
C MET A 27 9.96 -0.31 -7.77
N HIS A 28 11.19 0.21 -7.72
CA HIS A 28 12.22 -0.09 -8.70
C HIS A 28 12.50 -1.62 -8.79
N PRO A 29 12.55 -2.21 -10.00
CA PRO A 29 12.71 -3.66 -10.17
C PRO A 29 13.92 -4.26 -9.46
N TRP A 30 15.02 -3.51 -9.33
CA TRP A 30 16.22 -3.96 -8.60
C TRP A 30 15.92 -4.22 -7.12
N ILE A 31 15.19 -3.31 -6.45
CA ILE A 31 14.79 -3.45 -5.04
C ILE A 31 13.86 -4.67 -4.88
N ARG A 32 13.00 -4.94 -5.87
CA ARG A 32 12.13 -6.13 -5.85
C ARG A 32 12.91 -7.44 -5.96
N ARG A 33 14.02 -7.46 -6.70
CA ARG A 33 14.84 -8.66 -6.94
C ARG A 33 15.78 -9.00 -5.79
N GLN A 34 16.12 -8.05 -4.92
CA GLN A 34 17.02 -8.29 -3.80
C GLN A 34 16.42 -9.28 -2.77
N ARG A 35 17.00 -10.47 -2.66
CA ARG A 35 16.49 -11.51 -1.74
C ARG A 35 16.64 -11.13 -0.27
N SER A 36 17.73 -10.45 0.09
CA SER A 36 18.00 -9.96 1.46
C SER A 36 16.90 -9.04 1.99
N GLN A 37 16.22 -8.29 1.12
CA GLN A 37 15.15 -7.37 1.50
C GLN A 37 13.75 -8.01 1.54
N ARG A 38 13.62 -9.34 1.38
CA ARG A 38 12.31 -10.00 1.29
C ARG A 38 11.43 -9.73 2.53
N LEU A 39 11.99 -9.78 3.73
CA LEU A 39 11.25 -9.53 4.97
C LEU A 39 10.83 -8.06 5.09
N ALA A 40 11.74 -7.13 4.76
CA ALA A 40 11.45 -5.71 4.73
C ALA A 40 10.32 -5.38 3.74
N ARG A 41 10.36 -5.93 2.52
CA ARG A 41 9.27 -5.79 1.53
C ARG A 41 7.94 -6.31 2.05
N ARG A 42 7.94 -7.46 2.72
CA ARG A 42 6.69 -8.05 3.27
C ARG A 42 6.07 -7.15 4.34
N ARG A 43 6.90 -6.59 5.23
CA ARG A 43 6.46 -5.61 6.24
C ARG A 43 5.91 -4.36 5.58
N PHE A 44 6.65 -3.81 4.61
CA PHE A 44 6.20 -2.64 3.85
C PHE A 44 4.83 -2.86 3.17
N TYR A 45 4.60 -4.03 2.55
CA TYR A 45 3.28 -4.34 1.98
C TYR A 45 2.17 -4.40 3.04
N ARG A 46 2.46 -4.83 4.27
CA ARG A 46 1.46 -4.82 5.36
C ARG A 46 1.16 -3.41 5.83
N ASP A 47 2.17 -2.54 5.93
CA ASP A 47 1.99 -1.15 6.31
C ASP A 47 1.15 -0.37 5.27
N MET A 48 1.32 -0.69 3.99
CA MET A 48 0.51 -0.15 2.90
C MET A 48 -0.96 -0.59 3.00
N LEU A 49 -1.21 -1.86 3.32
CA LEU A 49 -2.57 -2.37 3.52
C LEU A 49 -3.22 -1.71 4.74
N SER A 50 -2.51 -1.58 5.85
CA SER A 50 -3.01 -0.89 7.04
C SER A 50 -3.33 0.58 6.75
N SER A 51 -2.49 1.27 5.97
CA SER A 51 -2.77 2.65 5.52
C SER A 51 -4.01 2.75 4.64
N HIS A 52 -4.26 1.74 3.80
CA HIS A 52 -5.46 1.68 2.96
C HIS A 52 -6.73 1.46 3.79
N ASP A 53 -6.70 0.53 4.74
CA ASP A 53 -7.83 0.26 5.64
C ASP A 53 -8.15 1.49 6.50
N ALA A 54 -7.12 2.16 7.05
CA ALA A 54 -7.30 3.41 7.78
C ALA A 54 -7.95 4.51 6.90
N ALA A 55 -7.54 4.62 5.64
CA ALA A 55 -8.15 5.57 4.71
C ALA A 55 -9.62 5.24 4.41
N ARG A 56 -9.97 3.96 4.27
CA ARG A 56 -11.35 3.50 4.07
C ARG A 56 -12.21 3.79 5.30
N ASP A 57 -11.71 3.49 6.48
CA ASP A 57 -12.45 3.74 7.72
C ASP A 57 -12.66 5.23 7.96
N TRP A 58 -11.63 6.04 7.75
CA TRP A 58 -11.75 7.49 7.83
C TRP A 58 -12.77 8.05 6.83
N ALA A 59 -12.84 7.51 5.62
CA ALA A 59 -13.86 7.89 4.64
C ALA A 59 -15.28 7.51 5.09
N LYS A 60 -15.47 6.36 5.75
CA LYS A 60 -16.79 5.99 6.33
C LYS A 60 -17.23 6.97 7.41
N PHE A 61 -16.30 7.42 8.26
CA PHE A 61 -16.60 8.40 9.31
C PHE A 61 -16.99 9.77 8.76
N ARG A 62 -16.49 10.16 7.58
CA ARG A 62 -16.78 11.47 6.99
C ARG A 62 -18.12 11.54 6.23
N VAL A 63 -18.71 10.39 5.90
CA VAL A 63 -20.01 10.30 5.20
C VAL A 63 -21.16 10.15 6.21
N ARG A 64 -20.85 10.09 7.50
CA ARG A 64 -21.81 9.97 8.59
C ARG A 64 -21.90 11.28 9.36
#